data_AF-A0A392PNU8-F1
#
_entry.id   AF-A0A392PNU8-F1
#
_cell.length_a   1.000
_cell.length_b   1.000
_cell.length_c   1.000
_cell.angle_alpha   90.00
_cell.angle_beta   90.00
_cell.angle_gamma   90.00
#
_symmetry.space_group_name_H-M   'P 1'
#
loop_
_entity.id
_entity.type
_entity.pdbx_description
1 polymer ?
#
loop_
_entity_poly.entity_id
_entity_poly.type
_entity_poly.pdbx_seq_one_letter_code
_entity_poly.pdbx_strand_id
1 'polypeptide(L)'
;WHKGPKNISKDALCHNHFLAILCVFSGLYLANNMLMTTSANEFYSTGPVLLTFQDALSPMEQVLRSPIALLGFVLILFLANQTTALTWSLGGEVVVNGFLKLDIPGWLHYSTIRVIAVLPALYCVWSSGAEGMYQLLIFTQVLVALQLPSSVIPLFRVAMSRSIMGAHKISQPVEL
;
A
#
# COMPACT_ATOMS: atom_id res chain seq x y z
N TRP A 1 -4.94 -25.36 22.33
CA TRP A 1 -6.21 -24.65 22.12
C TRP A 1 -6.60 -24.72 20.64
N HIS A 2 -6.86 -25.92 20.14
CA HIS A 2 -7.42 -26.13 18.81
C HIS A 2 -8.94 -25.93 18.91
N LYS A 3 -9.42 -24.73 18.58
CA LYS A 3 -10.85 -24.50 18.33
C LYS A 3 -11.15 -25.17 16.98
N GLY A 4 -11.89 -26.28 17.00
CA GLY A 4 -12.38 -26.96 15.81
C GLY A 4 -13.15 -25.99 14.88
N PRO A 5 -13.29 -26.31 13.59
CA PRO A 5 -13.87 -25.41 12.61
C PRO A 5 -15.30 -25.05 13.03
N LYS A 6 -15.53 -23.80 13.40
CA LYS A 6 -16.88 -23.28 13.56
C LYS A 6 -17.58 -23.48 12.22
N ASN A 7 -18.72 -24.18 12.21
CA ASN A 7 -19.67 -24.24 11.09
C ASN A 7 -20.24 -22.84 10.84
N ILE A 8 -19.40 -21.93 10.35
CA ILE A 8 -19.81 -20.62 9.86
C ILE A 8 -20.39 -20.90 8.48
N SER A 9 -21.67 -20.58 8.30
CA SER A 9 -22.33 -20.66 6.99
C SER A 9 -21.46 -19.89 5.97
N LYS A 10 -21.14 -20.52 4.84
CA LYS A 10 -20.29 -19.93 3.79
C LYS A 10 -20.82 -18.57 3.32
N ASP A 11 -22.13 -18.40 3.39
CA ASP A 11 -22.84 -17.16 3.08
C ASP A 11 -22.45 -16.01 4.04
N ALA A 12 -22.43 -16.28 5.34
CA ALA A 12 -22.03 -15.30 6.36
C ALA A 12 -20.54 -14.92 6.26
N LEU A 13 -19.68 -15.87 5.89
CA LEU A 13 -18.25 -15.59 5.67
C LEU A 13 -18.05 -14.72 4.42
N CYS A 14 -18.77 -15.01 3.33
CA CYS A 14 -18.74 -14.22 2.10
C CYS A 14 -19.21 -12.78 2.36
N HIS A 15 -20.32 -12.62 3.07
CA HIS A 15 -20.86 -11.31 3.41
C HIS A 15 -19.89 -10.49 4.28
N ASN A 16 -19.26 -11.12 5.27
CA ASN A 16 -18.26 -10.47 6.12
C ASN A 16 -17.02 -10.04 5.32
N HIS A 17 -16.51 -10.88 4.41
CA HIS A 17 -15.39 -10.50 3.55
C HIS A 17 -15.76 -9.35 2.61
N PHE A 18 -16.95 -9.41 2.00
CA PHE A 18 -17.42 -8.36 1.12
C PHE A 18 -17.57 -7.01 1.84
N LEU A 19 -18.20 -7.02 3.02
CA LEU A 19 -18.31 -5.83 3.87
C LEU A 19 -16.94 -5.28 4.29
N ALA A 20 -16.00 -6.16 4.66
CA ALA A 20 -14.66 -5.74 5.04
C ALA A 20 -13.91 -5.09 3.88
N ILE A 21 -13.98 -5.68 2.68
CA ILE A 21 -13.37 -5.13 1.46
C ILE A 21 -13.99 -3.76 1.15
N LEU A 22 -15.31 -3.66 1.12
CA LEU A 22 -16.00 -2.38 0.88
C LEU A 22 -15.59 -1.33 1.89
N CYS A 23 -15.59 -1.66 3.18
CA CYS A 23 -15.23 -0.74 4.25
C CYS A 23 -13.80 -0.21 4.08
N VAL A 24 -12.83 -1.09 3.81
CA VAL A 24 -11.43 -0.69 3.61
C VAL A 24 -11.27 0.17 2.35
N PHE A 25 -11.85 -0.24 1.21
CA PHE A 25 -11.77 0.54 -0.03
C PHE A 25 -12.43 1.91 0.10
N SER A 26 -13.61 2.00 0.73
CA SER A 26 -14.28 3.27 1.00
C SER A 26 -13.44 4.16 1.92
N GLY A 27 -12.81 3.59 2.96
CA GLY A 27 -11.92 4.33 3.86
C GLY A 27 -10.70 4.91 3.12
N LEU A 28 -10.04 4.10 2.29
CA LEU A 28 -8.90 4.55 1.46
C LEU A 28 -9.32 5.63 0.46
N TYR A 29 -10.46 5.45 -0.21
CA TYR A 29 -10.99 6.43 -1.15
C TYR A 29 -11.28 7.78 -0.48
N LEU A 30 -11.89 7.75 0.70
CA LEU A 30 -12.21 8.96 1.46
C LEU A 30 -10.92 9.65 1.93
N ALA A 31 -9.95 8.91 2.48
CA ALA A 31 -8.67 9.48 2.89
C ALA A 31 -7.94 10.15 1.72
N ASN A 32 -7.89 9.52 0.55
CA ASN A 32 -7.29 10.09 -0.66
C ASN A 32 -8.04 11.35 -1.13
N ASN A 33 -9.37 11.36 -1.08
CA ASN A 33 -10.18 12.54 -1.42
C ASN A 33 -9.93 13.72 -0.46
N MET A 34 -9.83 13.44 0.83
CA MET A 34 -9.55 14.47 1.84
C MET A 34 -8.18 15.11 1.58
N LEU A 35 -7.15 14.28 1.35
CA LEU A 35 -5.80 14.77 1.02
C LEU A 35 -5.77 15.61 -0.26
N MET A 36 -6.45 15.17 -1.32
CA MET A 36 -6.54 15.92 -2.58
C MET A 36 -7.27 17.26 -2.39
N THR A 37 -8.37 17.28 -1.64
CA THR A 37 -9.16 18.50 -1.39
C THR A 37 -8.37 19.51 -0.54
N THR A 38 -7.69 19.04 0.51
CA THR A 38 -6.80 19.89 1.33
C THR A 38 -5.66 20.45 0.49
N SER A 39 -5.00 19.60 -0.31
CA SER A 39 -3.92 20.06 -1.19
C SER A 39 -4.43 21.12 -2.17
N ALA A 40 -5.57 20.86 -2.84
CA ALA A 40 -6.16 21.83 -3.76
C ALA A 40 -6.44 23.18 -3.08
N ASN A 41 -6.98 23.19 -1.86
CA ASN A 41 -7.27 24.41 -1.12
C ASN A 41 -6.01 25.26 -0.83
N GLU A 42 -4.91 24.62 -0.42
CA GLU A 42 -3.64 25.31 -0.12
C GLU A 42 -2.92 25.81 -1.38
N PHE A 43 -2.99 25.07 -2.49
CA PHE A 43 -2.29 25.41 -3.72
C PHE A 43 -3.08 26.38 -4.64
N TYR A 44 -4.40 26.50 -4.50
CA TYR A 44 -5.20 27.42 -5.32
C TYR A 44 -4.88 28.91 -5.06
N SER A 45 -4.42 29.28 -3.86
CA SER A 45 -4.04 30.67 -3.53
C SER A 45 -2.57 31.02 -3.79
N THR A 46 -1.67 30.03 -3.94
CA THR A 46 -0.21 30.24 -3.87
C THR A 46 0.48 30.21 -5.25
N GLY A 47 -0.24 29.93 -6.34
CA GLY A 47 0.33 29.81 -7.68
C GLY A 47 1.22 28.57 -7.84
N PRO A 48 1.70 28.26 -9.07
CA PRO A 48 2.42 27.03 -9.37
C PRO A 48 3.89 27.12 -8.90
N VAL A 49 4.11 27.29 -7.60
CA VAL A 49 5.43 27.19 -7.00
C VAL A 49 5.66 25.72 -6.65
N LEU A 50 6.56 25.12 -7.42
CA LEU A 50 7.27 23.85 -7.24
C LEU A 50 6.92 23.09 -5.94
N LEU A 51 6.14 22.02 -6.06
CA LEU A 51 5.76 21.11 -4.97
C LEU A 51 7.02 20.47 -4.36
N THR A 52 7.63 21.14 -3.39
CA THR A 52 8.62 20.50 -2.52
C THR A 52 7.85 19.72 -1.45
N PHE A 53 8.30 18.51 -1.11
CA PHE A 53 7.73 17.70 -0.02
C PHE A 53 7.56 18.49 1.28
N GLN A 54 8.48 19.44 1.54
CA GLN A 54 8.47 20.28 2.72
C GLN A 54 7.34 21.33 2.72
N ASP A 55 6.97 21.88 1.56
CA ASP A 55 5.83 22.81 1.45
C ASP A 55 4.50 22.08 1.66
N ALA A 56 4.40 20.82 1.24
CA ALA A 56 3.24 19.97 1.52
C ALA A 56 3.11 19.56 3.00
N LEU A 57 4.20 19.64 3.78
CA LEU A 57 4.16 19.43 5.24
C LEU A 57 3.84 20.69 6.03
N SER A 58 3.88 21.87 5.43
CA SER A 58 3.54 23.13 6.12
C SER A 58 2.15 23.14 6.77
N PRO A 59 1.08 22.53 6.21
CA PRO A 59 -0.22 22.43 6.89
C PRO A 59 -0.16 21.50 8.11
N MET A 60 0.71 20.49 8.08
CA MET A 60 0.93 19.61 9.23
C MET A 60 1.66 20.34 10.36
N GLU A 61 2.62 21.22 10.06
CA GLU A 61 3.33 22.02 11.08
C GLU A 61 2.38 22.88 11.91
N GLN A 62 1.30 23.39 11.30
CA GLN A 62 0.28 24.16 12.00
C GLN A 62 -0.54 23.31 12.98
N VAL A 63 -0.85 22.06 12.62
CA VAL A 63 -1.54 21.09 13.48
C VAL A 63 -0.61 20.53 14.57
N LEU A 64 0.70 20.44 14.29
CA LEU A 64 1.73 19.96 15.21
C LEU A 64 2.12 20.94 16.32
N ARG A 65 1.57 22.16 16.33
CA ARG A 65 1.87 23.18 17.35
C ARG A 65 1.49 22.73 18.78
N SER A 66 0.54 21.80 18.92
CA SER A 66 0.20 21.19 20.20
C SER A 66 1.06 19.96 20.50
N PRO A 67 1.71 19.85 21.67
CA PRO A 67 2.57 18.71 22.01
C PRO A 67 1.80 17.38 22.05
N ILE A 68 0.49 17.42 22.35
CA ILE A 68 -0.38 16.24 22.35
C ILE A 68 -0.65 15.78 20.91
N ALA A 69 -0.86 16.73 19.98
CA ALA A 69 -1.07 16.43 18.57
C ALA A 69 0.20 15.86 17.91
N LEU A 70 1.38 16.41 18.24
CA LEU A 70 2.67 15.89 17.80
C LEU A 70 2.87 14.43 18.26
N LEU A 71 2.62 14.14 19.54
CA LEU A 71 2.80 12.79 20.08
C LEU A 71 1.84 11.79 19.44
N GLY A 72 0.58 12.19 19.22
CA GLY A 72 -0.40 11.39 18.50
C GLY A 72 0.01 11.11 17.05
N PHE A 73 0.48 12.13 16.33
CA PHE A 73 0.94 12.00 14.95
C PHE A 73 2.13 11.04 14.82
N VAL A 74 3.16 11.20 15.67
CA VAL A 74 4.33 10.31 15.69
C VAL A 74 3.92 8.87 16.00
N LEU A 75 3.01 8.66 16.96
CA LEU A 75 2.51 7.33 17.31
C LEU A 75 1.75 6.68 16.14
N ILE A 76 0.90 7.44 15.45
CA ILE A 76 0.16 6.96 14.28
C ILE A 76 1.13 6.59 13.15
N LEU A 77 2.11 7.45 12.84
CA LEU A 77 3.13 7.16 11.84
C LEU A 77 3.95 5.92 12.20
N PHE A 78 4.33 5.78 13.47
CA PHE A 78 5.05 4.60 13.93
C PHE A 78 4.23 3.32 13.76
N LEU A 79 2.96 3.32 14.20
CA LEU A 79 2.06 2.18 14.04
C LEU A 79 1.78 1.84 12.57
N ALA A 80 1.63 2.86 11.72
CA ALA A 80 1.48 2.68 10.27
C ALA A 80 2.72 2.01 9.66
N ASN A 81 3.92 2.48 10.02
CA ASN A 81 5.18 1.90 9.55
C ASN A 81 5.33 0.43 9.95
N GLN A 82 4.95 0.08 11.18
CA GLN A 82 4.99 -1.32 11.64
C GLN A 82 3.98 -2.19 10.88
N THR A 83 2.78 -1.68 10.63
CA THR A 83 1.74 -2.41 9.89
C THR A 83 2.17 -2.69 8.44
N THR A 84 2.79 -1.71 7.77
CA THR A 84 3.35 -1.89 6.42
C THR A 84 4.48 -2.91 6.40
N ALA A 85 5.39 -2.86 7.38
CA ALA A 85 6.49 -3.83 7.50
C ALA A 85 5.97 -5.26 7.69
N LEU A 86 4.95 -5.46 8.53
CA LEU A 86 4.31 -6.77 8.74
C LEU A 86 3.65 -7.29 7.47
N THR A 87 2.90 -6.43 6.77
CA THR A 87 2.22 -6.81 5.52
C THR A 87 3.22 -7.23 4.44
N TRP A 88 4.34 -6.50 4.34
CA TRP A 88 5.43 -6.85 3.43
C TRP A 88 6.07 -8.20 3.78
N SER A 89 6.29 -8.49 5.06
CA SER A 89 6.86 -9.76 5.51
C SER A 89 5.97 -10.94 5.14
N LEU A 90 4.67 -10.85 5.43
CA LEU A 90 3.72 -11.91 5.14
C LEU A 90 3.56 -12.13 3.63
N GLY A 91 3.48 -11.05 2.84
CA GLY A 91 3.40 -11.14 1.38
C GLY A 91 4.68 -11.71 0.76
N GLY A 92 5.85 -11.29 1.24
CA GLY A 92 7.14 -11.77 0.77
C GLY A 92 7.33 -13.26 1.03
N GLU A 93 6.92 -13.75 2.20
CA GLU A 93 7.02 -15.18 2.54
C GLU A 93 6.14 -16.05 1.63
N VAL A 94 4.91 -15.61 1.33
CA VAL A 94 4.01 -16.31 0.39
C VAL A 94 4.62 -16.38 -1.01
N VAL A 95 5.24 -15.31 -1.48
CA VAL A 95 5.88 -15.28 -2.81
C VAL A 95 7.15 -16.14 -2.84
N VAL A 96 8.01 -16.06 -1.82
CA VAL A 96 9.26 -16.85 -1.76
C VAL A 96 8.96 -18.34 -1.65
N ASN A 97 8.06 -18.74 -0.76
CA ASN A 97 7.71 -20.15 -0.59
C ASN A 97 6.88 -20.69 -1.76
N GLY A 98 5.95 -19.88 -2.29
CA GLY A 98 5.06 -20.27 -3.38
C GLY A 98 5.72 -20.31 -4.76
N PHE A 99 6.53 -19.30 -5.10
CA PHE A 99 7.10 -19.14 -6.44
C PHE A 99 8.54 -19.65 -6.53
N LEU A 100 9.39 -19.37 -5.53
CA LEU A 100 10.82 -19.70 -5.56
C LEU A 100 11.12 -21.04 -4.86
N LYS A 101 10.25 -21.55 -4.00
CA LYS A 101 10.47 -22.76 -3.17
C LYS A 101 11.83 -22.75 -2.46
N LEU A 102 12.30 -21.57 -2.07
CA LEU A 102 13.56 -21.38 -1.36
C LEU A 102 13.27 -21.17 0.13
N ASP A 103 13.85 -22.02 0.97
CA ASP A 103 13.80 -21.88 2.42
C ASP A 103 14.92 -20.92 2.87
N ILE A 104 14.69 -19.62 2.66
CA ILE A 104 15.61 -18.56 3.08
C ILE A 104 15.08 -17.95 4.38
N PRO A 105 15.91 -17.69 5.40
CA PRO A 105 15.48 -16.98 6.59
C PRO A 105 14.87 -15.62 6.22
N GLY A 106 13.61 -15.40 6.59
CA GLY A 106 12.83 -14.21 6.20
C GLY A 106 13.47 -12.87 6.59
N TRP A 107 14.23 -12.85 7.70
CA TRP A 107 15.00 -11.67 8.12
C TRP A 107 16.08 -11.23 7.13
N LEU A 108 16.76 -12.18 6.48
CA LEU A 108 17.82 -11.87 5.52
C LEU A 108 17.24 -11.28 4.23
N HIS A 109 16.15 -11.88 3.74
CA HIS A 109 15.43 -11.37 2.58
C HIS A 109 14.89 -9.95 2.85
N TYR A 110 14.30 -9.74 4.02
CA TYR A 110 13.79 -8.44 4.44
C TYR A 110 14.88 -7.36 4.52
N SER A 111 16.01 -7.68 5.15
CA SER A 111 17.16 -6.77 5.25
C SER A 111 17.70 -6.43 3.85
N THR A 112 17.81 -7.43 2.98
CA THR A 112 18.31 -7.25 1.61
C THR A 112 17.41 -6.31 0.80
N ILE A 113 16.09 -6.51 0.83
CA ILE A 113 15.13 -5.63 0.14
C ILE A 113 15.19 -4.21 0.69
N ARG A 114 15.27 -4.04 2.02
CA ARG A 114 15.42 -2.70 2.62
C ARG A 114 16.71 -2.03 2.18
N VAL A 115 17.83 -2.74 2.16
CA VAL A 115 19.11 -2.19 1.72
C VAL A 115 19.03 -1.78 0.25
N ILE A 116 18.50 -2.64 -0.62
CA ILE A 116 18.34 -2.36 -2.04
C ILE A 116 17.40 -1.16 -2.26
N ALA A 117 16.35 -1.00 -1.46
CA ALA A 117 15.42 0.14 -1.55
C ALA A 117 16.03 1.45 -1.03
N VAL A 118 16.88 1.40 0.00
CA VAL A 118 17.53 2.58 0.59
C VAL A 118 18.65 3.11 -0.30
N LEU A 119 19.36 2.25 -1.03
CA LEU A 119 20.44 2.66 -1.95
C LEU A 119 20.03 3.72 -2.99
N PRO A 120 18.97 3.53 -3.80
CA PRO A 120 18.54 4.54 -4.78
C PRO A 120 18.00 5.80 -4.10
N ALA A 121 17.35 5.66 -2.94
CA ALA A 121 16.93 6.82 -2.16
C ALA A 121 18.11 7.67 -1.69
N LEU A 122 19.14 7.03 -1.15
CA LEU A 122 20.35 7.70 -0.68
C LEU A 122 21.11 8.36 -1.84
N TYR A 123 21.19 7.69 -2.99
CA TYR A 123 21.80 8.24 -4.21
C TYR A 123 21.06 9.48 -4.73
N CYS A 124 19.73 9.44 -4.80
CA CYS A 124 18.91 10.59 -5.22
C CYS A 124 19.05 11.78 -4.27
N VAL A 125 19.08 11.55 -2.96
CA VAL A 125 19.29 12.62 -1.96
C VAL A 125 20.68 13.24 -2.11
N TRP A 126 21.71 12.42 -2.31
CA TRP A 126 23.08 12.93 -2.48
C TRP A 126 23.25 13.77 -3.75
N SER A 127 22.60 13.38 -4.85
CA SER A 127 22.76 14.07 -6.14
C SER A 127 21.90 15.33 -6.28
N SER A 128 20.65 15.31 -5.81
CA SER A 128 19.66 16.36 -6.12
C SER A 128 18.89 16.87 -4.89
N GLY A 129 19.27 16.47 -3.67
CA GLY A 129 18.66 16.96 -2.43
C GLY A 129 17.16 16.69 -2.32
N ALA A 130 16.40 17.68 -1.86
CA ALA A 130 14.96 17.57 -1.61
C ALA A 130 14.12 17.35 -2.88
N GLU A 131 14.49 18.00 -3.98
CA GLU A 131 13.80 17.86 -5.28
C GLU A 131 13.93 16.44 -5.84
N GLY A 132 15.14 15.86 -5.74
CA GLY A 132 15.41 14.50 -6.17
C GLY A 132 14.62 13.44 -5.38
N MET A 133 14.40 13.68 -4.09
CA MET A 133 13.59 12.79 -3.26
C MET A 133 12.12 12.81 -3.68
N TYR A 134 11.56 14.00 -3.98
CA TYR A 134 10.18 14.12 -4.45
C TYR A 134 9.98 13.41 -5.80
N GLN A 135 10.88 13.64 -6.75
CA GLN A 135 10.84 12.95 -8.05
C GLN A 135 10.93 11.43 -7.91
N LEU A 136 11.79 10.94 -7.00
CA LEU A 136 11.91 9.50 -6.72
C LEU A 136 10.62 8.92 -6.12
N LEU A 137 9.94 9.66 -5.24
CA LEU A 137 8.65 9.24 -4.68
C LEU A 137 7.59 9.08 -5.77
N ILE A 138 7.44 10.08 -6.65
CA ILE A 138 6.49 10.01 -7.77
C ILE A 138 6.86 8.87 -8.73
N PHE A 139 8.14 8.72 -9.06
CA PHE A 139 8.62 7.64 -9.92
C PHE A 139 8.32 6.25 -9.33
N THR A 140 8.49 6.08 -8.02
CA THR A 140 8.15 4.84 -7.33
C THR A 140 6.66 4.50 -7.48
N GLN A 141 5.78 5.49 -7.35
CA GLN A 141 4.34 5.28 -7.55
C GLN A 141 4.01 4.87 -8.99
N VAL A 142 4.67 5.47 -9.98
CA VAL A 142 4.49 5.11 -11.40
C VAL A 142 4.97 3.68 -11.67
N LEU A 143 6.12 3.28 -11.12
CA LEU A 143 6.62 1.91 -11.24
C LEU A 143 5.66 0.89 -10.62
N VAL A 144 5.10 1.19 -9.44
CA VAL A 144 4.08 0.33 -8.80
C VAL A 144 2.85 0.20 -9.71
N ALA A 145 2.38 1.31 -10.29
CA ALA A 145 1.24 1.30 -11.21
C ALA A 145 1.50 0.44 -12.46
N LEU A 146 2.74 0.45 -12.98
CA LEU A 146 3.16 -0.40 -14.10
C LEU A 146 3.25 -1.88 -13.72
N GLN A 147 3.57 -2.19 -12.45
CA GLN A 147 3.67 -3.56 -11.94
C GLN A 147 2.31 -4.21 -11.65
N LEU A 148 1.29 -3.41 -11.30
CA LEU A 148 -0.07 -3.89 -11.03
C LEU A 148 -0.66 -4.76 -12.16
N PRO A 149 -0.67 -4.35 -13.45
CA PRO A 149 -1.24 -5.18 -14.52
C PRO A 149 -0.53 -6.53 -14.67
N SER A 150 0.80 -6.57 -14.48
CA SER A 150 1.56 -7.82 -14.52
C SER A 150 1.08 -8.84 -13.47
N SER A 151 0.63 -8.36 -12.31
CA SER A 151 0.08 -9.22 -11.25
C SER A 151 -1.40 -9.56 -11.46
N VAL A 152 -2.18 -8.66 -12.05
CA VAL A 152 -3.62 -8.85 -12.28
C VAL A 152 -3.90 -9.85 -13.40
N ILE A 153 -3.10 -9.86 -14.48
CA ILE A 153 -3.28 -10.79 -15.62
C ILE A 153 -3.27 -12.27 -15.19
N PRO A 154 -2.27 -12.79 -14.44
CA PRO A 154 -2.27 -14.18 -14.00
C PRO A 154 -3.39 -14.46 -12.99
N LEU A 155 -3.70 -13.51 -12.11
CA LEU A 155 -4.82 -13.64 -11.15
C LEU A 155 -6.15 -13.80 -11.89
N PHE A 156 -6.40 -12.97 -12.90
CA PHE A 156 -7.61 -13.02 -13.71
C PHE A 156 -7.69 -14.34 -14.50
N ARG A 157 -6.58 -14.82 -15.06
CA ARG A 157 -6.52 -16.12 -15.75
C ARG A 157 -6.83 -17.30 -14.82
N VAL A 158 -6.31 -17.28 -13.60
CA VAL A 158 -6.60 -18.31 -12.58
C VAL A 158 -8.05 -18.24 -12.14
N ALA A 159 -8.56 -17.03 -11.89
CA ALA A 159 -9.93 -16.81 -11.44
C ALA A 159 -10.99 -17.18 -12.51
N MET A 160 -10.66 -17.01 -13.80
CA MET A 160 -11.52 -17.45 -14.91
C MET A 160 -11.44 -18.95 -15.22
N SER A 161 -10.42 -19.66 -14.71
CA SER A 161 -10.24 -21.09 -14.99
C SER A 161 -11.24 -21.94 -14.21
N ARG A 162 -12.17 -22.61 -14.94
CA ARG A 162 -13.08 -23.61 -14.36
C ARG A 162 -12.35 -24.72 -13.60
N SER A 163 -11.10 -25.00 -13.98
CA SER A 163 -10.29 -26.06 -13.39
C SER A 163 -9.81 -25.77 -11.96
N ILE A 164 -9.75 -24.50 -11.54
CA ILE A 164 -9.31 -24.10 -10.18
C ILE A 164 -10.48 -23.57 -9.34
N MET A 165 -11.41 -22.81 -9.93
CA MET A 165 -12.53 -22.18 -9.21
C MET A 165 -13.79 -23.06 -9.09
N GLY A 166 -13.88 -24.16 -9.85
CA GLY A 166 -15.02 -25.07 -9.83
C GLY A 166 -16.37 -24.39 -10.10
N ALA A 167 -17.32 -24.52 -9.17
CA ALA A 167 -18.68 -23.98 -9.26
C ALA A 167 -18.83 -22.48 -8.93
N HIS A 168 -17.78 -21.82 -8.41
CA HIS A 168 -17.78 -20.37 -8.10
C HIS A 168 -17.14 -19.54 -9.22
N LYS A 169 -17.29 -19.99 -10.47
CA LYS A 169 -16.75 -19.30 -11.64
C LYS A 169 -17.30 -17.87 -11.69
N ILE A 170 -16.42 -16.88 -11.75
CA ILE A 170 -16.82 -15.53 -12.15
C ILE A 170 -17.38 -15.61 -13.57
N SER A 171 -18.63 -15.22 -13.77
CA SER A 171 -19.20 -15.00 -15.10
C SER A 171 -18.30 -14.01 -15.84
N GLN A 172 -17.99 -14.29 -17.11
CA GLN A 172 -17.18 -13.41 -17.94
C GLN A 172 -17.64 -11.97 -17.75
N PRO A 173 -16.78 -11.01 -17.36
CA PRO A 173 -17.12 -9.64 -17.62
C PRO A 173 -17.26 -9.53 -19.14
N VAL A 174 -18.39 -8.97 -19.54
CA VAL A 174 -18.71 -8.58 -20.91
C VAL A 174 -17.49 -7.91 -21.54
N GLU A 175 -17.32 -8.24 -22.81
CA GLU A 175 -16.24 -7.87 -23.72
C GLU A 175 -15.72 -6.44 -23.53
N LEU A 176 -14.39 -6.33 -23.61
CA LEU A 176 -13.64 -5.08 -23.67
C LEU A 176 -14.05 -4.28 -24.92
#